data_AF-A0AAN8FDZ6-F1
#
_entry.id   AF-A0AAN8FDZ6-F1
#
_cell.length_a   1.000
_cell.length_b   1.000
_cell.length_c   1.000
_cell.angle_alpha   90.00
_cell.angle_beta   90.00
_cell.angle_gamma   90.00
#
_symmetry.space_group_name_H-M   'P 1'
#
loop_
_entity.id
_entity.type
_entity.pdbx_description
1 polymer ?
#
loop_
_entity_poly.entity_id
_entity_poly.type
_entity_poly.pdbx_seq_one_letter_code
_entity_poly.pdbx_strand_id
1 'polypeptide(L)'
;MVTVCASQLSNYVTVPGEWDHSTTRKMLVFILCCAFVTIDSYKILVFSPTISRSHMISNGRIADELAIAGHDVVLFEPDFLNISEGVQSAKKARRMPVHGFSSVLHDVIQDCFLQ
;
A
#
# COMPACT_ATOMS: atom_id res chain seq x y z
N MET A 1 17.76 -12.76 -3.63
CA MET A 1 18.42 -12.63 -2.31
C MET A 1 18.25 -13.86 -1.39
N VAL A 2 17.66 -14.97 -1.85
CA VAL A 2 17.51 -16.21 -1.06
C VAL A 2 18.78 -17.08 -1.03
N THR A 3 19.74 -16.83 -1.94
CA THR A 3 20.94 -17.67 -2.13
C THR A 3 21.92 -17.65 -0.94
N VAL A 4 21.92 -16.60 -0.11
CA VAL A 4 22.78 -16.53 1.09
C VAL A 4 22.24 -17.41 2.22
N CYS A 5 20.94 -17.73 2.22
CA CYS A 5 20.29 -18.48 3.31
C CYS A 5 20.60 -19.98 3.24
N ALA A 6 20.79 -20.54 2.03
CA ALA A 6 21.04 -21.97 1.84
C ALA A 6 22.44 -22.43 2.33
N SER A 7 23.46 -21.57 2.23
CA SER A 7 24.84 -21.92 2.64
C SER A 7 25.01 -21.99 4.16
N GLN A 8 24.17 -21.28 4.93
CA GLN A 8 24.16 -21.35 6.40
C GLN A 8 23.43 -22.60 6.92
N LEU A 9 22.43 -23.10 6.19
CA LEU A 9 21.71 -24.33 6.54
C LEU A 9 22.59 -25.58 6.45
N SER A 10 23.54 -25.63 5.50
CA SER A 10 24.45 -26.77 5.35
C SER A 10 25.43 -26.94 6.52
N ASN A 11 25.73 -25.87 7.26
CA ASN A 11 26.68 -25.90 8.37
C ASN A 11 26.00 -26.13 9.74
N TYR A 12 24.69 -25.93 9.85
CA TYR A 12 23.95 -26.06 11.11
C TYR A 12 23.36 -27.46 11.34
N VAL A 13 23.14 -28.22 10.26
CA VAL A 13 22.44 -29.52 10.30
C VAL A 13 23.36 -30.69 10.73
N THR A 14 24.69 -30.53 10.68
CA THR A 14 25.64 -31.58 11.10
C THR A 14 26.19 -31.32 12.50
N VAL A 15 25.40 -31.58 13.55
CA VAL A 15 25.92 -31.65 14.93
C VAL A 15 25.46 -32.98 15.57
N PRO A 16 26.30 -34.03 15.58
CA PRO A 16 26.03 -35.22 16.37
C PRO A 16 26.50 -34.97 17.81
N GLY A 17 25.58 -34.60 18.70
CA GLY A 17 25.85 -34.56 20.14
C GLY A 17 25.14 -33.41 20.87
N GLU A 18 24.30 -33.79 21.84
CA GLU A 18 23.82 -33.04 23.01
C GLU A 18 23.22 -31.62 22.79
N TRP A 19 21.91 -31.49 23.07
CA TRP A 19 21.13 -30.27 22.85
C TRP A 19 21.38 -29.20 23.94
N ASP A 20 22.37 -28.32 23.74
CA ASP A 20 22.56 -27.13 24.56
C ASP A 20 21.45 -26.08 24.32
N HIS A 21 20.86 -25.55 25.40
CA HIS A 21 19.84 -24.50 25.38
C HIS A 21 20.27 -23.23 24.62
N SER A 22 21.58 -22.94 24.55
CA SER A 22 22.13 -21.83 23.77
C SER A 22 21.89 -21.99 22.27
N THR A 23 21.98 -23.23 21.77
CA THR A 23 21.78 -23.59 20.36
C THR A 23 20.30 -23.48 20.00
N THR A 24 19.41 -23.98 20.86
CA THR A 24 17.95 -23.87 20.68
C THR A 24 17.46 -22.43 20.61
N ARG A 25 18.02 -21.53 21.44
CA ARG A 25 17.68 -20.09 21.41
C ARG A 25 18.11 -19.43 20.10
N LYS A 26 19.28 -19.78 19.57
CA LYS A 26 19.78 -19.24 18.28
C LYS A 26 18.91 -19.72 17.12
N MET A 27 18.50 -20.99 17.14
CA MET A 27 17.62 -21.55 16.12
C MET A 27 16.23 -20.90 16.13
N LEU A 28 15.67 -20.65 17.31
CA LEU A 28 14.37 -19.96 17.47
C LEU A 28 14.42 -18.53 16.91
N VAL A 29 15.48 -17.77 17.21
CA VAL A 29 15.67 -16.41 16.68
C VAL A 29 15.81 -16.42 15.15
N PHE A 30 16.50 -17.41 14.59
CA PHE A 30 16.65 -17.56 13.16
C PHE A 30 15.31 -17.86 12.46
N ILE A 31 14.52 -18.81 12.99
CA ILE A 31 13.19 -19.13 12.48
C ILE A 31 12.27 -17.92 12.53
N LEU A 32 12.28 -17.18 13.64
CA LEU A 32 11.50 -15.96 13.80
C LEU A 32 11.91 -14.90 12.75
N CYS A 33 13.21 -14.72 12.53
CA CYS A 33 13.74 -13.77 11.56
C CYS A 33 13.32 -14.14 10.11
N CYS A 34 13.37 -15.43 9.76
CA CYS A 34 12.93 -15.90 8.44
C CYS A 34 11.43 -15.68 8.21
N ALA A 35 10.59 -15.83 9.24
CA ALA A 35 9.15 -15.63 9.14
C ALA A 35 8.75 -14.17 8.85
N PHE A 36 9.55 -13.20 9.30
CA PHE A 36 9.30 -11.77 9.00
C PHE A 36 9.67 -11.38 7.56
N VAL A 37 10.54 -12.14 6.89
CA VAL A 37 10.96 -11.83 5.50
C VAL A 37 9.88 -12.20 4.48
N THR A 38 8.92 -13.05 4.83
CA THR A 38 7.85 -13.50 3.92
C THR A 38 6.57 -12.67 4.00
N ILE A 39 6.61 -11.49 4.63
CA ILE A 39 5.42 -10.64 4.73
C ILE A 39 5.30 -9.83 3.44
N ASP A 40 4.33 -10.19 2.61
CA ASP A 40 3.94 -9.41 1.44
C ASP A 40 3.03 -8.26 1.85
N SER A 41 3.32 -7.08 1.28
CA SER A 41 2.50 -5.89 1.44
C SER A 41 1.32 -5.91 0.47
N TYR A 42 0.10 -5.73 0.99
CA TYR A 42 -1.09 -5.61 0.14
C TYR A 42 -1.06 -4.35 -0.73
N LYS A 43 -1.48 -4.51 -1.99
CA LYS A 43 -1.69 -3.42 -2.94
C LYS A 43 -3.12 -2.90 -2.82
N ILE A 44 -3.28 -1.65 -2.41
CA ILE A 44 -4.59 -1.05 -2.12
C ILE A 44 -4.85 0.10 -3.09
N LEU A 45 -6.03 0.09 -3.71
CA LEU A 45 -6.52 1.17 -4.56
C LEU A 45 -7.64 1.92 -3.82
N VAL A 46 -7.39 3.18 -3.49
CA VAL A 46 -8.39 4.09 -2.91
C VAL A 46 -8.99 4.92 -4.05
N PHE A 47 -10.26 4.69 -4.34
CA PHE A 47 -11.01 5.45 -5.33
C PHE A 47 -11.64 6.70 -4.68
N SER A 48 -11.28 7.89 -5.16
CA SER A 48 -11.76 9.16 -4.59
C SER A 48 -12.11 10.15 -5.70
N PRO A 49 -13.37 10.16 -6.19
CA PRO A 49 -13.78 11.09 -7.24
C PRO A 49 -13.73 12.53 -6.75
N THR A 50 -13.29 13.43 -7.63
CA THR A 50 -13.00 14.83 -7.31
C THR A 50 -14.27 15.68 -7.32
N ILE A 51 -15.27 15.29 -6.51
CA ILE A 51 -16.58 15.96 -6.41
C ILE A 51 -16.54 17.10 -5.38
N SER A 52 -15.77 16.92 -4.30
CA SER A 52 -15.65 17.91 -3.23
C SER A 52 -14.32 17.77 -2.48
N ARG A 53 -13.79 18.91 -2.00
CA ARG A 53 -12.53 18.99 -1.28
C ARG A 53 -12.52 18.18 0.02
N SER A 54 -13.64 18.09 0.73
CA SER A 54 -13.72 17.36 2.01
C SER A 54 -13.55 15.86 1.83
N HIS A 55 -14.18 15.28 0.81
CA HIS A 55 -14.06 13.86 0.48
C HIS A 55 -12.64 13.50 0.05
N MET A 56 -12.02 14.35 -0.75
CA MET A 56 -10.62 14.20 -1.17
C MET A 56 -9.67 14.18 0.03
N ILE A 57 -9.80 15.14 0.95
CA ILE A 57 -8.94 15.22 2.14
C ILE A 57 -9.16 14.02 3.06
N SER A 58 -10.41 13.58 3.28
CA SER A 58 -10.69 12.43 4.13
C SER A 58 -10.12 11.13 3.54
N ASN A 59 -10.37 10.89 2.25
CA ASN A 59 -9.88 9.69 1.56
C ASN A 59 -8.35 9.70 1.45
N GLY A 60 -7.75 10.87 1.24
CA GLY A 60 -6.30 11.00 1.21
C GLY A 60 -5.64 10.74 2.56
N ARG A 61 -6.27 11.11 3.70
CA ARG A 61 -5.80 10.73 5.04
C ARG A 61 -5.84 9.21 5.25
N ILE A 62 -6.92 8.56 4.81
CA ILE A 62 -7.03 7.09 4.89
C ILE A 62 -5.94 6.43 4.05
N ALA A 63 -5.72 6.93 2.84
CA ALA A 63 -4.66 6.43 1.96
C ALA A 63 -3.27 6.62 2.58
N ASP A 64 -3.02 7.77 3.22
CA ASP A 64 -1.76 8.06 3.90
C ASP A 64 -1.50 7.11 5.07
N GLU A 65 -2.49 6.85 5.93
CA GLU A 65 -2.33 5.90 7.05
C GLU A 65 -2.05 4.48 6.56
N LEU A 66 -2.72 4.04 5.49
CA LEU A 66 -2.45 2.74 4.87
C LEU A 66 -1.04 2.66 4.27
N ALA A 67 -0.57 3.75 3.64
CA ALA A 67 0.79 3.82 3.11
C ALA A 67 1.84 3.81 4.25
N ILE A 68 1.56 4.50 5.37
CA ILE A 68 2.42 4.51 6.57
C ILE A 68 2.50 3.12 7.21
N ALA A 69 1.41 2.36 7.18
CA ALA A 69 1.38 0.96 7.65
C ALA A 69 2.21 0.00 6.78
N GLY A 70 2.76 0.47 5.65
CA GLY A 70 3.61 -0.30 4.75
C GLY A 70 2.90 -0.88 3.53
N HIS A 71 1.64 -0.51 3.28
CA HIS A 71 0.89 -0.91 2.08
C HIS A 71 1.31 -0.12 0.83
N ASP A 72 1.29 -0.77 -0.34
CA ASP A 72 1.43 -0.07 -1.64
C ASP A 72 0.07 0.52 -2.02
N VAL A 73 -0.14 1.79 -1.68
CA VAL A 73 -1.43 2.47 -1.84
C VAL A 73 -1.42 3.42 -3.02
N VAL A 74 -2.40 3.27 -3.90
CA VAL A 74 -2.71 4.23 -4.97
C VAL A 74 -3.99 4.97 -4.63
N LEU A 75 -3.91 6.29 -4.58
CA LEU A 75 -5.08 7.17 -4.52
C LEU A 75 -5.44 7.62 -5.93
N PHE A 76 -6.53 7.08 -6.46
CA PHE A 76 -7.03 7.39 -7.81
C PHE A 76 -8.11 8.47 -7.74
N GLU A 77 -7.90 9.57 -8.44
CA GLU A 77 -8.75 10.76 -8.37
C GLU A 77 -9.21 11.20 -9.77
N PRO A 78 -10.36 10.72 -10.25
CA PRO A 78 -10.95 11.21 -11.49
C PRO A 78 -11.51 12.63 -11.28
N ASP A 79 -10.96 13.59 -12.01
CA ASP A 79 -11.30 15.01 -11.90
C ASP A 79 -12.46 15.42 -12.79
N PHE A 80 -13.58 15.74 -12.14
CA PHE A 80 -14.82 16.18 -12.77
C PHE A 80 -15.00 17.70 -12.72
N LEU A 81 -14.38 18.39 -11.76
CA LEU A 81 -14.63 19.81 -11.47
C LEU A 81 -13.37 20.68 -11.59
N ASN A 82 -12.25 20.12 -12.04
CA ASN A 82 -10.94 20.78 -12.12
C ASN A 82 -10.47 21.33 -10.75
N ILE A 83 -10.84 20.66 -9.66
CA ILE A 83 -10.48 21.07 -8.29
C ILE A 83 -9.28 20.28 -7.76
N SER A 84 -8.78 19.30 -8.52
CA SER A 84 -7.70 18.40 -8.08
C SER A 84 -6.34 19.10 -7.96
N GLU A 85 -6.06 20.11 -8.79
CA GLU A 85 -4.79 20.86 -8.79
C GLU A 85 -4.58 21.69 -7.51
N GLY A 86 -5.66 22.20 -6.92
CA GLY A 86 -5.61 23.08 -5.74
C GLY A 86 -5.62 22.34 -4.41
N VAL A 87 -5.77 21.01 -4.40
CA VAL A 87 -5.94 20.21 -3.18
C VAL A 87 -4.87 19.13 -3.12
N GLN A 88 -4.04 19.17 -2.08
CA GLN A 88 -3.16 18.06 -1.73
C GLN A 88 -3.91 17.08 -0.83
N SER A 89 -4.57 16.08 -1.44
CA SER A 89 -5.36 15.07 -0.73
C SER A 89 -4.51 14.16 0.16
N ALA A 90 -3.38 13.69 -0.37
CA ALA A 90 -2.48 12.72 0.27
C ALA A 90 -1.03 13.18 0.17
N LYS A 91 -0.23 12.90 1.21
CA LYS A 91 1.18 13.29 1.32
C LYS A 91 2.14 12.10 1.20
N LYS A 92 1.69 10.90 1.56
CA LYS A 92 2.48 9.67 1.65
C LYS A 92 2.04 8.63 0.60
N ALA A 93 0.74 8.53 0.32
CA ALA A 93 0.23 7.61 -0.69
C ALA A 93 0.53 8.09 -2.13
N ARG A 94 0.64 7.16 -3.08
CA ARG A 94 0.86 7.48 -4.50
C ARG A 94 -0.42 8.02 -5.12
N ARG A 95 -0.42 9.30 -5.48
CA ARG A 95 -1.58 9.99 -6.08
C ARG A 95 -1.59 9.85 -7.60
N MET A 96 -2.74 9.52 -8.18
CA MET A 96 -2.99 9.42 -9.62
C MET A 96 -4.25 10.21 -10.00
N PRO A 97 -4.13 11.54 -10.21
CA PRO A 97 -5.24 12.34 -10.71
C PRO A 97 -5.43 12.12 -12.22
N VAL A 98 -6.68 11.96 -12.67
CA VAL A 98 -7.01 11.80 -14.09
C VAL A 98 -8.01 12.88 -14.49
N HIS A 99 -7.58 13.75 -15.41
CA HIS A 99 -8.38 14.87 -15.91
C HIS A 99 -9.20 14.46 -17.14
N GLY A 100 -10.16 15.30 -17.53
CA GLY A 100 -10.94 15.14 -18.76
C GLY A 100 -12.36 14.60 -18.56
N PHE A 101 -12.83 14.45 -17.31
CA PHE A 101 -14.19 14.01 -17.02
C PHE A 101 -15.21 15.16 -16.88
N SER A 102 -14.75 16.41 -16.96
CA SER A 102 -15.62 17.59 -16.78
C SER A 102 -16.71 17.70 -17.86
N SER A 103 -16.39 17.45 -19.14
CA SER A 103 -17.39 17.48 -20.22
C SER A 103 -18.50 16.45 -20.02
N VAL A 104 -18.13 15.24 -19.63
CA VAL A 104 -19.07 14.14 -19.35
C VAL A 104 -20.02 14.50 -18.20
N LEU A 105 -19.53 15.19 -17.16
CA LEU A 105 -20.39 15.63 -16.06
C LEU A 105 -21.40 16.69 -16.54
N HIS A 106 -20.97 17.64 -17.36
CA HIS A 106 -21.85 18.67 -17.91
C HIS A 106 -22.97 18.06 -18.77
N ASP A 107 -22.64 17.07 -19.61
CA ASP A 107 -23.62 16.38 -20.45
C ASP A 107 -24.67 15.65 -19.61
N VAL A 108 -24.25 14.88 -18.60
CA VAL A 108 -25.17 14.14 -17.71
C VAL A 108 -26.08 15.07 -16.91
N ILE A 109 -25.54 16.19 -16.41
CA ILE A 109 -26.34 17.17 -15.69
C ILE A 109 -27.38 17.78 -16.62
N GLN A 110 -26.99 18.16 -17.84
CA GLN A 110 -27.89 18.76 -18.82
C GLN A 110 -29.02 17.81 -19.23
N ASP A 111 -28.71 16.53 -19.45
CA ASP A 111 -29.71 15.50 -19.76
C ASP A 111 -30.70 15.30 -18.60
N CYS A 112 -30.24 15.38 -17.35
CA CYS A 112 -31.08 15.22 -16.17
C CYS A 112 -32.04 16.41 -15.94
N PHE A 113 -31.69 17.61 -16.44
CA PHE A 113 -32.53 18.81 -16.32
C PHE A 113 -33.46 19.06 -17.53
N LEU A 114 -33.25 18.34 -18.64
CA LEU A 114 -34.04 18.47 -19.86
C LEU A 114 -35.07 17.33 -20.06
N GLN A 115 -35.21 16.43 -19.09
CA GLN A 115 -36.34 15.49 -18.96
C GLN A 115 -37.40 16.01 -18.00
#